data_AF-A0A2V5IBW7-F1
#
_entry.id   AF-A0A2V5IBW7-F1
#
_cell.length_a   1.000
_cell.length_b   1.000
_cell.length_c   1.000
_cell.angle_alpha   90.00
_cell.angle_beta   90.00
_cell.angle_gamma   90.00
#
_symmetry.space_group_name_H-M   'P 1'
#
loop_
_entity.id
_entity.type
_entity.pdbx_description
1 polymer ?
#
loop_
_entity_poly.entity_id
_entity_poly.type
_entity_poly.pdbx_seq_one_letter_code
_entity_poly.pdbx_strand_id
1 'polypeptide(L)'
;IAIAKFVIWHWYMYSMENETTVYELLNGHGIGPRFLGHLTEHDRVIGFLMERITNARHAGPEDLELCREALAQLHALGLLHGDTNRHNFLIRDGKAIVIDFSTTRKCDDEDLLRQEMEGLLVHLADTSNVGGHDPSETFDGTYEEMMDPDCF
;
A
#
# COMPACT_ATOMS: atom_id res chain seq x y z
N ILE A 1 13.77 6.72 -11.88
CA ILE A 1 13.06 7.55 -10.88
C ILE A 1 12.39 6.60 -9.90
N ALA A 2 12.45 6.89 -8.60
CA ALA A 2 11.86 6.07 -7.54
C ALA A 2 10.84 6.90 -6.75
N ILE A 3 9.96 6.22 -6.01
CA ILE A 3 9.14 6.83 -4.97
C ILE A 3 9.72 6.43 -3.61
N ALA A 4 9.82 7.40 -2.71
CA ALA A 4 10.19 7.20 -1.32
C ALA A 4 8.94 7.27 -0.44
N LYS A 5 8.71 6.24 0.36
CA LYS A 5 7.72 6.25 1.45
C LYS A 5 8.51 6.13 2.75
N PHE A 6 8.36 7.12 3.62
CA PHE A 6 9.08 7.18 4.89
C PHE A 6 8.20 7.85 5.93
N VAL A 7 8.37 7.46 7.18
CA VAL A 7 7.73 8.14 8.31
C VAL A 7 8.78 8.72 9.23
N ILE A 8 8.51 9.95 9.65
CA ILE A 8 9.41 10.75 10.48
C ILE A 8 9.20 10.40 11.96
N TRP A 9 8.06 9.78 12.28
CA TRP A 9 7.60 9.47 13.64
C TRP A 9 7.72 7.98 13.96
N HIS A 10 8.21 7.65 15.16
CA HIS A 10 8.41 6.26 15.61
C HIS A 10 7.12 5.43 15.65
N TRP A 11 5.97 6.00 16.02
CA TRP A 11 4.73 5.25 16.16
C TRP A 11 4.11 4.78 14.83
N TYR A 12 4.45 5.43 13.71
CA TYR A 12 4.04 4.96 12.38
C TYR A 12 4.96 3.88 11.80
N MET A 13 6.02 3.46 12.50
CA MET A 13 6.96 2.45 12.01
C MET A 13 6.29 1.08 11.78
N TYR A 14 5.30 0.70 12.61
CA TYR A 14 4.59 -0.58 12.46
C TYR A 14 3.91 -0.74 11.08
N SER A 15 3.39 0.36 10.52
CA SER A 15 2.77 0.36 9.20
C SER A 15 3.81 0.10 8.08
N MET A 16 5.03 0.62 8.24
CA MET A 16 6.10 0.44 7.26
C MET A 16 6.72 -0.97 7.26
N GLU A 17 6.85 -1.59 8.44
CA GLU A 17 7.35 -2.96 8.55
C GLU A 17 6.40 -3.94 7.86
N ASN A 18 5.09 -3.75 8.06
CA ASN A 18 4.07 -4.58 7.40
C ASN A 18 4.14 -4.43 5.87
N GLU A 19 4.10 -3.20 5.36
CA GLU A 19 4.14 -2.96 3.92
C GLU A 19 5.43 -3.47 3.26
N THR A 20 6.58 -3.31 3.92
CA THR A 20 7.86 -3.83 3.39
C THR A 20 7.85 -5.36 3.34
N THR A 21 7.28 -6.03 4.35
CA THR A 21 7.10 -7.48 4.34
C THR A 21 6.22 -7.93 3.18
N VAL A 22 5.14 -7.18 2.88
CA VAL A 22 4.28 -7.47 1.73
C VAL A 22 5.08 -7.32 0.42
N TYR A 23 5.86 -6.25 0.27
CA TYR A 23 6.71 -6.08 -0.92
C TYR A 23 7.71 -7.24 -1.12
N GLU A 24 8.24 -7.82 -0.04
CA GLU A 24 9.09 -9.02 -0.13
C GLU A 24 8.30 -10.24 -0.63
N LEU A 25 7.07 -10.44 -0.15
CA LEU A 25 6.18 -11.52 -0.60
C LEU A 25 5.76 -11.36 -2.07
N LEU A 26 5.56 -10.12 -2.53
CA LEU A 26 5.16 -9.81 -3.90
C LEU A 26 6.32 -9.86 -4.90
N ASN A 27 7.57 -9.95 -4.43
CA ASN A 27 8.74 -9.91 -5.28
C ASN A 27 8.70 -11.01 -6.35
N GLY A 28 8.79 -10.61 -7.62
CA GLY A 28 8.73 -11.52 -8.77
C GLY A 28 7.32 -11.86 -9.30
N HIS A 29 6.25 -11.43 -8.62
CA HIS A 29 4.87 -11.71 -9.08
C HIS A 29 4.32 -10.65 -10.04
N GLY A 30 4.87 -9.44 -10.03
CA GLY A 30 4.41 -8.34 -10.90
C GLY A 30 3.05 -7.74 -10.52
N ILE A 31 2.59 -8.01 -9.29
CA ILE A 31 1.33 -7.49 -8.73
C ILE A 31 1.45 -6.01 -8.33
N GLY A 32 2.60 -5.63 -7.78
CA GLY A 32 2.88 -4.28 -7.31
C GLY A 32 4.22 -3.73 -7.82
N PRO A 33 4.56 -2.48 -7.46
CA PRO A 33 5.85 -1.88 -7.79
C PRO A 33 7.02 -2.69 -7.24
N ARG A 34 8.16 -2.66 -7.94
CA ARG A 34 9.36 -3.33 -7.43
C ARG A 34 9.92 -2.61 -6.21
N PHE A 35 10.17 -3.37 -5.15
CA PHE A 35 10.94 -2.90 -4.01
C PHE A 35 12.40 -2.60 -4.42
N LEU A 36 12.91 -1.44 -4.03
CA LEU A 36 14.26 -1.00 -4.40
C LEU A 36 15.24 -1.08 -3.23
N GLY A 37 14.77 -0.96 -2.00
CA GLY A 37 15.60 -1.01 -0.80
C GLY A 37 15.04 -0.17 0.34
N HIS A 38 15.62 -0.33 1.52
CA HIS A 38 15.30 0.48 2.69
C HIS A 38 15.94 1.86 2.60
N LEU A 39 15.27 2.86 3.17
CA LEU A 39 15.80 4.18 3.46
C LEU A 39 16.31 4.21 4.89
N THR A 40 17.54 4.65 5.08
CA THR A 40 18.16 4.76 6.40
C THR A 40 18.59 6.21 6.69
N GLU A 41 18.42 6.62 7.94
CA GLU A 41 19.02 7.83 8.50
C GLU A 41 19.89 7.40 9.67
N HIS A 42 21.19 7.68 9.59
CA HIS A 42 22.21 7.05 10.42
C HIS A 42 22.10 5.51 10.34
N ASP A 43 21.79 4.83 11.46
CA ASP A 43 21.67 3.37 11.55
C ASP A 43 20.21 2.88 11.67
N ARG A 44 19.23 3.79 11.52
CA ARG A 44 17.81 3.47 11.64
C ARG A 44 17.14 3.41 10.27
N VAL A 45 16.34 2.38 10.03
CA VAL A 45 15.43 2.33 8.88
C VAL A 45 14.27 3.30 9.13
N ILE A 46 14.16 4.32 8.27
CA ILE A 46 13.12 5.36 8.33
C ILE A 46 12.05 5.20 7.23
N GLY A 47 12.25 4.26 6.30
CA GLY A 47 11.31 4.01 5.21
C GLY A 47 11.87 3.09 4.14
N PHE A 48 11.33 3.19 2.93
CA PHE A 48 11.77 2.40 1.79
C PHE A 48 11.57 3.13 0.45
N LEU A 49 12.26 2.59 -0.57
CA LEU A 49 12.15 3.01 -1.96
C LEU A 49 11.44 1.94 -2.77
N MET A 50 10.55 2.38 -3.65
CA MET A 50 9.85 1.54 -4.62
C MET A 50 9.94 2.12 -6.03
N GLU A 51 9.75 1.27 -7.03
CA GLU A 51 9.64 1.67 -8.41
C GLU A 51 8.56 2.73 -8.60
N ARG A 52 8.90 3.81 -9.32
CA ARG A 52 7.87 4.73 -9.81
C ARG A 52 7.24 4.14 -11.06
N ILE A 53 5.96 3.78 -10.97
CA ILE A 53 5.17 3.41 -12.15
C ILE A 53 4.91 4.66 -12.98
N THR A 54 5.49 4.72 -14.18
CA THR A 54 5.28 5.82 -15.14
C THR A 54 4.28 5.45 -16.21
N ASN A 55 3.62 6.44 -16.82
CA ASN A 55 2.61 6.25 -17.88
C ASN A 55 1.43 5.38 -17.41
N ALA A 56 1.10 5.47 -16.12
CA ALA A 56 -0.07 4.83 -15.55
C ALA A 56 -1.13 5.88 -15.18
N ARG A 57 -2.38 5.46 -15.13
CA ARG A 57 -3.51 6.22 -14.59
C ARG A 57 -4.13 5.45 -13.43
N HIS A 58 -4.81 6.14 -12.52
CA HIS A 58 -5.66 5.45 -11.55
C HIS A 58 -6.77 4.67 -12.26
N ALA A 59 -7.16 3.55 -11.66
CA ALA A 59 -8.26 2.75 -12.14
C ALA A 59 -9.60 3.50 -12.02
N GLY A 60 -10.52 3.15 -12.91
CA GLY A 60 -11.94 3.48 -12.80
C GLY A 60 -12.79 2.21 -12.83
N PRO A 61 -14.13 2.34 -12.73
CA PRO A 61 -15.06 1.21 -12.82
C PRO A 61 -14.92 0.40 -14.11
N GLU A 62 -14.48 1.02 -15.20
CA GLU A 62 -14.25 0.37 -16.49
C GLU A 62 -13.09 -0.63 -16.47
N ASP A 63 -12.16 -0.50 -15.51
CA ASP A 63 -10.99 -1.37 -15.37
C ASP A 63 -11.24 -2.54 -14.41
N LEU A 64 -12.51 -2.78 -14.02
CA LEU A 64 -12.89 -3.77 -13.00
C LEU A 64 -12.19 -5.12 -13.22
N GLU A 65 -12.22 -5.65 -14.44
CA GLU A 65 -11.66 -6.98 -14.73
C GLU A 65 -10.14 -7.02 -14.55
N LEU A 66 -9.43 -5.94 -14.91
CA LEU A 66 -7.99 -5.84 -14.69
C LEU A 66 -7.67 -5.79 -13.19
N CYS A 67 -8.44 -5.01 -12.44
CA CYS A 67 -8.29 -4.92 -10.99
C CYS A 67 -8.63 -6.25 -10.30
N ARG A 68 -9.67 -6.96 -10.78
CA ARG A 68 -10.02 -8.32 -10.29
C ARG A 68 -8.89 -9.30 -10.52
N GLU A 69 -8.25 -9.28 -11.70
CA GLU A 69 -7.13 -10.16 -12.00
C GLU A 69 -5.95 -9.91 -11.05
N ALA A 70 -5.55 -8.65 -10.87
CA ALA A 70 -4.46 -8.30 -9.97
C ALA A 70 -4.78 -8.63 -8.50
N LEU A 71 -6.02 -8.37 -8.07
CA LEU A 71 -6.48 -8.68 -6.72
C LEU A 71 -6.57 -10.21 -6.49
N ALA A 72 -6.99 -10.98 -7.50
CA ALA A 72 -7.04 -12.44 -7.41
C ALA A 72 -5.63 -13.04 -7.29
N GLN A 73 -4.64 -12.46 -7.98
CA GLN A 73 -3.23 -12.85 -7.80
C GLN A 73 -2.73 -12.55 -6.39
N LEU A 74 -3.14 -11.43 -5.79
CA LEU A 74 -2.84 -11.10 -4.40
C LEU A 74 -3.48 -12.11 -3.43
N HIS A 75 -4.77 -12.42 -3.63
CA HIS A 75 -5.52 -13.40 -2.83
C HIS A 75 -4.93 -14.81 -2.92
N ALA A 76 -4.42 -15.20 -4.09
CA ALA A 76 -3.76 -16.49 -4.29
C ALA A 76 -2.47 -16.65 -3.45
N LEU A 77 -1.88 -15.54 -2.98
CA LEU A 77 -0.76 -15.54 -2.04
C LEU A 77 -1.21 -15.55 -0.56
N GLY A 78 -2.52 -15.66 -0.30
CA GLY A 78 -3.10 -15.60 1.04
C GLY A 78 -3.05 -14.19 1.64
N LEU A 79 -3.12 -13.15 0.80
CA LEU A 79 -3.06 -11.75 1.21
C LEU A 79 -4.39 -11.05 0.93
N LEU A 80 -4.97 -10.43 1.94
CA LEU A 80 -6.10 -9.49 1.84
C LEU A 80 -5.53 -8.08 1.73
N HIS A 81 -5.96 -7.28 0.75
CA HIS A 81 -5.40 -5.93 0.58
C HIS A 81 -5.81 -4.98 1.72
N GLY A 82 -7.09 -4.99 2.11
CA GLY A 82 -7.67 -4.20 3.18
C GLY A 82 -8.12 -2.79 2.78
N ASP A 83 -7.75 -2.30 1.60
CA ASP A 83 -8.09 -0.96 1.09
C ASP A 83 -8.09 -0.91 -0.45
N THR A 84 -9.11 -1.51 -1.06
CA THR A 84 -9.19 -1.64 -2.53
C THR A 84 -9.81 -0.43 -3.23
N ASN A 85 -9.52 0.77 -2.74
CA ASN A 85 -9.98 2.02 -3.36
C ASN A 85 -9.33 2.23 -4.75
N ARG A 86 -9.98 2.99 -5.64
CA ARG A 86 -9.48 3.32 -7.00
C ARG A 86 -8.09 3.95 -7.05
N HIS A 87 -7.68 4.64 -5.99
CA HIS A 87 -6.37 5.30 -5.93
C HIS A 87 -5.24 4.27 -5.73
N ASN A 88 -5.55 3.12 -5.14
CA ASN A 88 -4.62 2.02 -4.89
C ASN A 88 -4.45 1.06 -6.08
N PHE A 89 -5.09 1.34 -7.22
CA PHE A 89 -4.88 0.63 -8.47
C PHE A 89 -4.38 1.57 -9.57
N LEU A 90 -3.27 1.19 -10.19
CA LEU A 90 -2.68 1.87 -11.34
C LEU A 90 -2.81 1.01 -12.59
N ILE A 91 -3.43 1.56 -13.63
CA ILE A 91 -3.56 0.90 -14.93
C ILE A 91 -2.42 1.33 -15.84
N ARG A 92 -1.67 0.35 -16.34
CA ARG A 92 -0.56 0.54 -17.27
C ARG A 92 -0.52 -0.61 -18.28
N ASP A 93 -0.41 -0.28 -19.56
CA ASP A 93 -0.22 -1.25 -20.65
C ASP A 93 -1.24 -2.42 -20.62
N GLY A 94 -2.50 -2.11 -20.25
CA GLY A 94 -3.58 -3.09 -20.16
C GLY A 94 -3.50 -4.01 -18.93
N LYS A 95 -2.76 -3.63 -17.89
CA LYS A 95 -2.67 -4.35 -16.61
C LYS A 95 -2.92 -3.43 -15.43
N ALA A 96 -3.52 -3.97 -14.38
CA ALA A 96 -3.60 -3.31 -13.09
C ALA A 96 -2.37 -3.64 -12.24
N ILE A 97 -1.82 -2.62 -11.59
CA ILE A 97 -0.74 -2.69 -10.62
C ILE A 97 -1.31 -2.19 -9.31
N VAL A 98 -1.25 -3.02 -8.27
CA VAL A 98 -1.74 -2.71 -6.93
C VAL A 98 -0.66 -1.93 -6.17
N ILE A 99 -1.05 -0.88 -5.46
CA ILE A 99 -0.15 -0.04 -4.66
C ILE A 99 -0.74 0.21 -3.27
N ASP A 100 0.12 0.67 -2.36
CA ASP A 100 -0.21 0.94 -0.95
C ASP A 100 -0.67 -0.30 -0.17
N PHE A 101 0.30 -1.06 0.34
CA PHE A 101 0.04 -2.30 1.07
C PHE A 101 0.05 -2.10 2.60
N SER A 102 -0.11 -0.87 3.08
CA SER A 102 -0.06 -0.56 4.51
C SER A 102 -1.12 -1.33 5.33
N THR A 103 -2.30 -1.55 4.77
CA THR A 103 -3.41 -2.30 5.39
C THR A 103 -3.43 -3.79 5.02
N THR A 104 -2.52 -4.22 4.14
CA THR A 104 -2.48 -5.59 3.62
C THR A 104 -2.03 -6.55 4.69
N ARG A 105 -2.70 -7.69 4.80
CA ARG A 105 -2.37 -8.71 5.82
C ARG A 105 -2.60 -10.11 5.29
N LYS A 106 -1.94 -11.08 5.92
CA LYS A 106 -2.25 -12.50 5.68
C LYS A 106 -3.70 -12.80 6.08
N CYS A 107 -4.38 -13.56 5.23
CA CYS A 107 -5.79 -13.89 5.39
C CYS A 107 -6.06 -15.26 4.79
N ASP A 108 -6.48 -16.20 5.64
CA ASP A 108 -6.92 -17.55 5.25
C ASP A 108 -8.46 -17.67 5.25
N ASP A 109 -9.16 -16.56 5.48
CA ASP A 109 -10.62 -16.50 5.52
C ASP A 109 -11.17 -16.23 4.11
N GLU A 110 -11.67 -17.28 3.47
CA GLU A 110 -12.22 -17.22 2.10
C GLU A 110 -13.41 -16.26 1.99
N ASP A 111 -14.20 -16.07 3.05
CA ASP A 111 -15.34 -15.16 3.03
C ASP A 111 -14.89 -13.69 3.02
N LEU A 112 -13.82 -13.35 3.74
CA LEU A 112 -13.24 -12.00 3.70
C LEU A 112 -12.60 -11.69 2.35
N LEU A 113 -11.85 -12.63 1.77
CA LEU A 113 -11.27 -12.47 0.43
C LEU A 113 -12.37 -12.31 -0.63
N ARG A 114 -13.42 -13.14 -0.55
CA ARG A 114 -14.58 -13.06 -1.43
C ARG A 114 -15.31 -11.72 -1.28
N GLN A 115 -15.51 -11.23 -0.06
CA GLN A 115 -16.15 -9.94 0.19
C GLN A 115 -15.34 -8.77 -0.39
N GLU A 116 -14.01 -8.79 -0.24
CA GLU A 116 -13.12 -7.78 -0.86
C GLU A 116 -13.23 -7.81 -2.40
N MET A 117 -13.27 -9.01 -2.98
CA MET A 117 -13.43 -9.21 -4.42
C MET A 117 -14.81 -8.76 -4.93
N GLU A 118 -15.89 -9.02 -4.18
CA GLU A 118 -17.25 -8.60 -4.54
C GLU A 118 -17.44 -7.08 -4.43
N GLY A 119 -16.83 -6.45 -3.42
CA GLY A 119 -16.92 -5.00 -3.17
C GLY A 119 -16.12 -4.13 -4.15
N LEU A 120 -15.19 -4.71 -4.91
CA LEU A 120 -14.25 -3.98 -5.75
C LEU A 120 -14.91 -2.99 -6.71
N LEU A 121 -16.05 -3.34 -7.33
CA LEU A 121 -16.75 -2.42 -8.24
C LEU A 121 -17.21 -1.15 -7.52
N VAL A 122 -17.68 -1.28 -6.28
CA VAL A 122 -18.14 -0.14 -5.47
C VAL A 122 -16.94 0.74 -5.10
N HIS A 123 -15.83 0.15 -4.68
CA HIS A 123 -14.61 0.89 -4.32
C HIS A 123 -13.96 1.60 -5.52
N LEU A 124 -14.06 1.02 -6.72
CA LEU A 124 -13.60 1.66 -7.95
C LEU A 124 -14.50 2.81 -8.41
N ALA A 125 -15.80 2.71 -8.13
CA ALA A 125 -16.80 3.73 -8.45
C ALA A 125 -16.88 4.85 -7.41
N ASP A 126 -16.26 4.65 -6.24
CA ASP A 126 -16.29 5.66 -5.20
C ASP A 126 -15.55 6.92 -5.65
N THR A 127 -16.22 8.05 -5.48
CA THR A 127 -15.71 9.39 -5.77
C THR A 127 -15.53 10.21 -4.49
N SER A 128 -15.88 9.63 -3.35
CA SER A 128 -15.48 10.15 -2.06
C SER A 128 -13.94 10.11 -2.01
N ASN A 129 -13.30 11.21 -1.59
CA ASN A 129 -11.84 11.26 -1.42
C ASN A 129 -11.36 10.44 -0.19
N VAL A 130 -12.15 9.46 0.25
CA VAL A 130 -11.83 8.60 1.38
C VAL A 130 -10.82 7.54 0.89
N GLY A 131 -9.71 7.41 1.61
CA GLY A 131 -8.55 6.59 1.22
C GLY A 131 -7.33 7.40 0.76
N GLY A 132 -7.50 8.68 0.39
CA GLY A 132 -6.40 9.59 0.00
C GLY A 132 -5.87 10.48 1.14
N HIS A 133 -6.36 10.30 2.36
CA HIS A 133 -6.00 11.13 3.52
C HIS A 133 -5.58 10.22 4.67
N ASP A 134 -4.27 10.09 4.86
CA ASP A 134 -3.73 9.75 6.17
C ASP A 134 -3.90 11.02 7.02
N PRO A 135 -4.72 11.02 8.10
CA PRO A 135 -4.83 12.17 8.95
C PRO A 135 -3.47 12.34 9.64
N SER A 136 -2.63 13.20 9.07
CA SER A 136 -1.41 13.63 9.73
C SER A 136 -1.84 14.45 10.94
N GLU A 137 -1.96 13.82 12.10
CA GLU A 137 -2.05 14.56 13.35
C GLU A 137 -0.74 15.34 13.50
N THR A 138 -0.88 16.66 13.66
CA THR A 138 0.26 17.54 13.92
C THR A 138 0.72 17.30 15.36
N PHE A 139 1.91 16.73 15.52
CA PHE A 139 2.57 16.64 16.82
C PHE A 139 3.21 17.99 17.17
N ASP A 140 2.78 18.59 18.27
CA ASP A 140 3.37 19.80 18.85
C ASP A 140 4.39 19.40 19.93
N GLY A 141 5.63 19.16 19.50
CA GLY A 141 6.77 18.87 20.40
C GLY A 141 8.11 19.10 19.71
N THR A 142 9.20 19.03 20.46
CA THR A 142 10.56 19.21 19.92
C THR A 142 11.02 17.97 19.14
N TYR A 143 12.03 18.14 18.26
CA TYR A 143 12.64 17.02 17.52
C TYR A 143 13.24 15.96 18.47
N GLU A 144 13.71 16.38 19.65
CA GLU A 144 14.26 15.49 20.67
C GLU A 144 13.18 14.67 21.36
N GLU A 145 12.06 15.30 21.76
CA GLU A 145 10.87 14.62 22.30
C GLU A 145 10.20 13.71 21.26
N MET A 146 10.22 14.11 19.99
CA MET A 146 9.72 13.32 18.85
C MET A 146 10.53 12.04 18.61
N MET A 147 11.82 12.04 18.98
CA MET A 147 12.74 10.93 18.76
C MET A 147 12.94 10.07 20.01
N ASP A 148 12.24 10.36 21.10
CA ASP A 148 12.29 9.57 22.33
C ASP A 148 11.40 8.31 22.18
N PRO A 149 11.99 7.09 22.20
CA PRO A 149 11.22 5.85 22.11
C PRO A 149 10.30 5.59 23.31
N ASP A 150 10.49 6.31 24.42
CA ASP A 150 9.68 6.24 25.65
C ASP A 150 8.70 7.43 25.79
N CYS A 151 8.58 8.28 24.76
CA CYS A 151 7.55 9.32 24.73
C CYS A 151 6.18 8.66 24.50
N PHE A 152 5.45 8.45 25.60
CA PHE A 152 4.10 7.85 25.77
C PHE A 152 4.04 6.37 26.17
#